data_AF-A0A8H5PRH3-F1
#
_entry.id   AF-A0A8H5PRH3-F1
#
_cell.length_a   1.000
_cell.length_b   1.000
_cell.length_c   1.000
_cell.angle_alpha   90.00
_cell.angle_beta   90.00
_cell.angle_gamma   90.00
#
_symmetry.space_group_name_H-M   'P 1'
#
loop_
_entity.id
_entity.type
_entity.pdbx_description
1 polymer ?
#
loop_
_entity_poly.entity_id
_entity_poly.type
_entity_poly.pdbx_seq_one_letter_code
_entity_poly.pdbx_strand_id
1 'polypeptide(L)'
;MDKTNVTFVPENMYNGQAQTDGEAKRLVIANYTVAQAPANAIRASVVNGWHTSKSDEKQHCTVDYRCNGKIKRRHVYDTDGANE
;
A
#
# COMPACT_ATOMS: atom_id res chain seq x y z
N MET A 1 -2.31 -9.78 9.27
CA MET A 1 -3.43 -8.93 8.82
C MET A 1 -3.95 -9.50 7.51
N ASP A 2 -5.25 -9.43 7.23
CA ASP A 2 -5.84 -9.90 5.97
C ASP A 2 -5.97 -8.75 4.94
N LYS A 3 -5.95 -9.04 3.63
CA LYS A 3 -6.05 -8.02 2.56
C LYS A 3 -7.37 -7.27 2.61
N THR A 4 -8.43 -7.92 3.07
CA THR A 4 -9.76 -7.33 3.32
C THR A 4 -9.75 -6.23 4.39
N ASN A 5 -8.68 -6.13 5.20
CA ASN A 5 -8.48 -5.07 6.19
C ASN A 5 -7.60 -3.92 5.69
N VAL A 6 -7.29 -3.90 4.39
CA VAL A 6 -6.56 -2.81 3.72
C VAL A 6 -7.56 -1.91 3.00
N THR A 7 -7.56 -0.63 3.34
CA THR A 7 -8.40 0.39 2.68
C THR A 7 -7.53 1.42 1.95
N PHE A 8 -8.09 2.07 0.93
CA PHE A 8 -7.41 3.10 0.15
C PHE A 8 -8.03 4.47 0.47
N VAL A 9 -7.17 5.46 0.71
CA VAL A 9 -7.56 6.83 1.02
C VAL A 9 -6.79 7.76 0.07
N PRO A 10 -7.46 8.44 -0.87
CA PRO A 10 -8.90 8.44 -1.10
C PRO A 10 -9.42 7.11 -1.66
N GLU A 11 -10.70 6.81 -1.49
CA GLU A 11 -11.31 5.54 -1.93
C GLU A 11 -11.22 5.35 -3.45
N ASN A 12 -11.21 6.45 -4.21
CA ASN A 12 -11.06 6.46 -5.66
C ASN A 12 -9.61 6.40 -6.14
N MET A 13 -8.65 6.04 -5.27
CA MET A 13 -7.27 5.82 -5.66
C MET A 13 -7.22 4.78 -6.79
N TYR A 14 -6.61 5.18 -7.90
CA TYR A 14 -6.53 4.44 -9.18
C TYR A 14 -7.81 4.37 -10.03
N ASN A 15 -8.86 5.13 -9.74
CA ASN A 15 -10.08 5.15 -10.57
C ASN A 15 -9.92 5.89 -11.91
N GLY A 16 -8.81 6.64 -12.12
CA GLY A 16 -8.52 7.35 -13.36
C GLY A 16 -7.79 6.51 -14.41
N GLN A 17 -7.40 5.28 -14.06
CA GLN A 17 -6.81 4.29 -14.94
C GLN A 17 -7.92 3.41 -15.53
N ALA A 18 -7.62 2.64 -16.59
CA ALA A 18 -8.56 1.60 -17.02
C ALA A 18 -8.86 0.72 -15.80
N GLN A 19 -10.15 0.43 -15.57
CA GLN A 19 -10.63 -0.12 -14.30
C GLN A 19 -9.84 -1.38 -13.89
N THR A 20 -9.57 -2.28 -14.84
CA THR A 20 -8.79 -3.49 -14.63
C THR A 20 -7.36 -3.21 -14.15
N ASP A 21 -6.70 -2.17 -14.68
CA ASP A 21 -5.36 -1.76 -14.25
C ASP A 21 -5.38 -1.16 -12.83
N GLY A 22 -6.43 -0.40 -12.50
CA GLY A 22 -6.61 0.17 -11.17
C GLY A 22 -6.86 -0.89 -10.10
N GLU A 23 -7.74 -1.85 -10.38
CA GLU A 23 -8.02 -2.98 -9.49
C GLU A 23 -6.78 -3.86 -9.28
N ALA A 24 -6.04 -4.16 -10.36
CA ALA A 24 -4.79 -4.91 -10.28
C ALA A 24 -3.75 -4.19 -9.41
N LYS A 25 -3.55 -2.88 -9.61
CA LYS A 25 -2.62 -2.07 -8.78
C LYS A 25 -3.01 -2.08 -7.31
N ARG A 26 -4.30 -1.92 -7.00
CA ARG A 26 -4.80 -1.97 -5.61
C ARG A 26 -4.58 -3.35 -4.99
N LEU A 27 -4.80 -4.43 -5.73
CA LEU A 27 -4.55 -5.78 -5.25
C LEU A 27 -3.06 -6.00 -4.93
N VAL A 28 -2.16 -5.54 -5.81
CA VAL A 28 -0.71 -5.61 -5.59
C VAL A 28 -0.30 -4.82 -4.35
N ILE A 29 -0.78 -3.58 -4.19
CA ILE A 29 -0.52 -2.77 -2.99
C ILE A 29 -1.03 -3.47 -1.73
N ALA A 30 -2.23 -4.05 -1.76
CA ALA A 30 -2.79 -4.77 -0.62
C ALA A 30 -1.96 -5.99 -0.24
N ASN A 31 -1.41 -6.72 -1.23
CA ASN A 31 -0.50 -7.85 -0.99
C ASN A 31 0.76 -7.40 -0.25
N TYR A 32 1.45 -6.38 -0.76
CA TYR A 32 2.66 -5.87 -0.12
C TYR A 32 2.39 -5.23 1.24
N THR A 33 1.25 -4.56 1.38
CA THR A 33 0.81 -3.98 2.65
C THR A 33 0.64 -5.06 3.72
N VAL A 34 0.06 -6.21 3.37
CA VAL A 34 -0.05 -7.35 4.30
C VAL A 34 1.32 -7.97 4.59
N ALA A 35 2.16 -8.18 3.55
CA ALA A 35 3.46 -8.82 3.69
C ALA A 35 4.46 -8.00 4.52
N GLN A 36 4.43 -6.67 4.39
CA GLN A 36 5.33 -5.73 5.07
C GLN A 36 4.73 -5.14 6.36
N ALA A 37 3.55 -5.62 6.76
CA ALA A 37 2.86 -5.13 7.94
C ALA A 37 3.71 -5.34 9.21
N PRO A 38 3.75 -4.36 10.13
CA PRO A 38 4.35 -4.58 11.44
C PRO A 38 3.56 -5.65 12.22
N ALA A 39 4.24 -6.34 13.12
CA ALA A 39 3.60 -7.26 14.06
C ALA A 39 2.45 -6.56 14.81
N ASN A 40 1.34 -7.27 14.98
CA ASN A 40 0.10 -6.78 15.62
C ASN A 40 -0.67 -5.70 14.82
N ALA A 41 -0.35 -5.49 13.53
CA ALA A 41 -1.22 -4.71 12.66
C ALA A 41 -2.57 -5.42 12.44
N ILE A 42 -3.66 -4.74 12.76
CA ILE A 42 -5.03 -5.26 12.57
C ILE A 42 -5.71 -4.68 11.32
N ARG A 43 -5.33 -3.45 10.93
CA ARG A 43 -5.86 -2.72 9.77
C ARG A 43 -4.78 -1.84 9.16
N ALA A 44 -4.92 -1.52 7.88
CA ALA A 44 -4.05 -0.59 7.20
C ALA A 44 -4.84 0.34 6.27
N SER A 45 -4.38 1.58 6.16
CA SER A 45 -4.88 2.57 5.22
C SER A 45 -3.76 3.01 4.29
N VAL A 46 -3.89 2.72 3.01
CA VAL A 46 -2.99 3.21 1.95
C VAL A 46 -3.37 4.67 1.70
N VAL A 47 -2.47 5.60 2.03
CA VAL A 47 -2.75 7.05 1.98
C VAL A 47 -2.21 7.72 0.72
N ASN A 48 -1.36 7.03 -0.04
CA ASN A 48 -0.94 7.46 -1.37
C ASN A 48 -0.68 6.22 -2.23
N GLY A 49 -0.84 6.36 -3.55
CA GLY A 49 -0.46 5.33 -4.49
C GLY A 49 1.06 5.15 -4.57
N TRP A 50 1.48 4.14 -5.33
CA TRP A 50 2.83 3.97 -5.82
C TRP A 50 3.37 5.28 -6.43
N HIS A 51 4.50 5.73 -5.90
CA HIS A 51 5.25 6.86 -6.38
C HIS A 51 6.74 6.64 -6.08
N THR A 52 7.58 7.49 -6.66
CA THR A 52 9.01 7.59 -6.33
C THR A 52 9.26 8.98 -5.76
N SER A 53 10.33 9.12 -4.98
CA SER A 53 10.77 10.40 -4.43
C SER A 53 12.18 10.71 -4.92
N LYS A 54 12.57 11.99 -4.99
CA LYS A 54 13.93 12.37 -5.40
C LYS A 54 15.03 11.75 -4.54
N SER A 55 14.72 11.41 -3.29
CA SER A 55 15.64 10.79 -2.33
C SER A 55 15.41 9.29 -2.16
N ASP A 56 14.40 8.72 -2.81
CA ASP A 56 14.05 7.30 -2.77
C ASP A 56 13.47 6.90 -4.13
N GLU A 57 14.39 6.46 -5.01
CA GLU A 57 14.09 6.11 -6.39
C GLU A 57 13.27 4.81 -6.50
N LYS A 58 13.14 4.05 -5.41
CA LYS A 58 12.34 2.84 -5.38
C LYS A 58 10.86 3.20 -5.36
N GLN A 59 10.07 2.44 -6.12
CA GLN A 59 8.62 2.61 -6.09
C GLN A 59 8.08 2.21 -4.71
N HIS A 60 7.37 3.13 -4.06
CA HIS A 60 6.80 2.92 -2.74
C HIS A 60 5.45 3.61 -2.59
N CYS A 61 4.67 3.17 -1.60
CA CYS A 61 3.44 3.81 -1.19
C CYS A 61 3.45 4.01 0.33
N THR A 62 2.71 5.02 0.78
CA THR A 62 2.62 5.34 2.20
C THR A 62 1.41 4.66 2.79
N VAL A 63 1.62 3.94 3.90
CA VAL A 63 0.57 3.16 4.57
C VAL A 63 0.56 3.45 6.06
N ASP A 64 -0.64 3.71 6.59
CA ASP A 64 -0.91 3.89 8.01
C ASP A 64 -1.46 2.58 8.60
N TYR A 65 -0.67 1.93 9.45
CA TYR A 65 -1.05 0.69 10.13
C TYR A 65 -1.64 0.95 11.50
N ARG A 66 -2.82 0.39 11.80
CA ARG A 66 -3.39 0.39 13.14
C ARG A 66 -2.85 -0.80 13.93
N CYS A 67 -2.04 -0.51 14.95
CA CYS A 67 -1.37 -1.50 15.80
C CYS A 67 -1.70 -1.20 17.27
N ASN A 68 -2.45 -2.07 17.96
CA ASN A 68 -2.81 -1.92 19.38
C ASN A 68 -3.27 -0.50 19.77
N GLY A 69 -4.19 0.07 18.99
CA GLY A 69 -4.75 1.41 19.24
C GLY A 69 -3.86 2.58 18.79
N LYS A 70 -2.65 2.34 18.28
CA LYS A 70 -1.77 3.37 17.71
C LYS A 70 -1.72 3.29 16.19
N ILE A 71 -1.45 4.42 15.54
CA ILE A 71 -1.17 4.47 14.10
C ILE A 71 0.35 4.47 13.91
N LYS A 72 0.85 3.60 13.04
CA LYS A 72 2.24 3.56 12.60
C LYS A 72 2.28 3.76 11.09
N ARG A 73 2.86 4.88 10.65
CA ARG A 73 3.10 5.16 9.24
C ARG A 73 4.36 4.44 8.77
N ARG A 74 4.30 3.78 7.62
CA ARG A 74 5.45 3.17 6.95
C ARG A 74 5.35 3.34 5.45
N HIS A 75 6.50 3.30 4.78
CA HIS A 75 6.55 3.04 3.35
C HIS A 75 6.48 1.53 3.13
N VAL A 76 5.59 1.14 2.22
CA VAL A 76 5.55 -0.19 1.64
C VAL A 76 6.22 -0.07 0.29
N TYR A 77 7.18 -0.94 0.02
CA TYR A 77 7.95 -0.91 -1.22
C TYR A 77 7.42 -1.94 -2.20
N ASP A 78 7.44 -1.62 -3.49
CA ASP A 78 7.33 -2.63 -4.52
C ASP A 78 8.65 -3.43 -4.54
N THR A 79 8.60 -4.66 -4.03
CA THR A 79 9.76 -5.53 -3.96
C THR A 79 9.81 -6.56 -5.10
N ASP A 80 8.82 -6.58 -6.00
CA ASP A 80 8.89 -7.37 -7.25
C ASP A 80 9.54 -6.61 -8.40
N GLY A 81 9.93 -5.35 -8.20
CA GLY A 81 10.80 -4.59 -9.11
C GLY A 81 12.21 -5.21 -9.32
N ALA A 82 12.39 -6.51 -9.05
CA ALA A 82 13.53 -7.32 -9.46
C ALA A 82 13.31 -8.00 -10.84
N ASN A 83 12.24 -7.68 -11.57
CA ASN A 83 12.05 -8.14 -12.95
C ASN A 83 11.50 -7.02 -13.86
N GLU A 84 12.34 -6.04 -14.19
CA GLU A 84 12.32 -5.37 -15.50
C GLU A 84 13.75 -5.32 -16.05
#